data_AF-A0A947UXR6-F1
#
_entry.id   AF-A0A947UXR6-F1
#
_cell.length_a   1.000
_cell.length_b   1.000
_cell.length_c   1.000
_cell.angle_alpha   90.00
_cell.angle_beta   90.00
_cell.angle_gamma   90.00
#
_symmetry.space_group_name_H-M   'P 1'
#
loop_
_entity.id
_entity.type
_entity.pdbx_description
1 polymer ?
#
loop_
_entity_poly.entity_id
_entity_poly.type
_entity_poly.pdbx_seq_one_letter_code
_entity_poly.pdbx_strand_id
1 'polypeptide(L)'
;MIVWLREAASAAWNSAFFWQAAGGVLTAALAAGGAYFAAGHTHRMTERRLETERRRHAEHLAVTVLLVLDPFVIACASVACDKGDYDERGELETTMSIPTLSIPADVDWKSISADLAFRIRSLPNKLQWVANNVRGAADGDHPPDYEFFFEARREEYAKLGLSVLEITEELRRCYRLSDTDGADDAKGTLRLVLAEVESERQERIKRNAEWAERMVTWRSENISPLDVLVREAAPAAVPEDGKEPQGD
;
A
#
# COMPACT_ATOMS: atom_id res chain seq x y z
N MET A 1 94.79 36.44 -1.34
CA MET A 1 94.34 35.35 -0.44
C MET A 1 92.98 35.63 0.20
N ILE A 2 92.71 36.84 0.70
CA ILE A 2 91.45 37.19 1.41
C ILE A 2 90.19 37.22 0.49
N VAL A 3 90.31 37.66 -0.76
CA VAL A 3 89.18 37.72 -1.72
C VAL A 3 88.67 36.32 -2.09
N TRP A 4 89.59 35.38 -2.29
CA TRP A 4 89.29 34.00 -2.68
C TRP A 4 88.59 33.21 -1.57
N LEU A 5 88.97 33.46 -0.30
CA LEU A 5 88.30 32.87 0.86
C LEU A 5 86.86 33.37 1.04
N ARG A 6 86.57 34.61 0.63
CA ARG A 6 85.23 35.20 0.73
C ARG A 6 84.28 34.69 -0.36
N GLU A 7 84.78 34.46 -1.58
CA GLU A 7 83.99 33.87 -2.68
C GLU A 7 83.68 32.38 -2.45
N ALA A 8 84.64 31.61 -1.94
CA ALA A 8 84.41 30.20 -1.59
C ALA A 8 83.38 30.04 -0.47
N ALA A 9 83.41 30.94 0.53
CA ALA A 9 82.43 30.95 1.61
C ALA A 9 81.02 31.29 1.10
N SER A 10 80.83 32.35 0.30
CA SER A 10 79.49 32.70 -0.20
C SER A 10 78.87 31.62 -1.10
N ALA A 11 79.69 30.90 -1.88
CA ALA A 11 79.23 29.77 -2.70
C ALA A 11 78.77 28.56 -1.85
N ALA A 12 79.48 28.26 -0.75
CA ALA A 12 79.11 27.21 0.19
C ALA A 12 77.83 27.56 0.97
N TRP A 13 77.70 28.83 1.39
CA TRP A 13 76.49 29.31 2.07
C TRP A 13 75.28 29.34 1.14
N ASN A 14 75.44 29.75 -0.12
CA ASN A 14 74.36 29.73 -1.11
C ASN A 14 73.89 28.29 -1.39
N SER A 15 74.78 27.34 -1.63
CA SER A 15 74.39 25.95 -1.94
C SER A 15 73.73 25.23 -0.74
N ALA A 16 74.20 25.46 0.48
CA ALA A 16 73.57 24.93 1.70
C ALA A 16 72.15 25.48 1.91
N PHE A 17 71.94 26.78 1.64
CA PHE A 17 70.63 27.41 1.68
C PHE A 17 69.70 26.85 0.59
N PHE A 18 70.22 26.59 -0.62
CA PHE A 18 69.46 25.95 -1.70
C PHE A 18 69.02 24.53 -1.36
N TRP A 19 69.86 23.71 -0.72
CA TRP A 19 69.48 22.36 -0.30
C TRP A 19 68.47 22.35 0.86
N GLN A 20 68.58 23.27 1.83
CA GLN A 20 67.61 23.42 2.91
C GLN A 20 66.24 23.94 2.41
N ALA A 21 66.24 24.94 1.53
CA ALA A 21 65.03 25.51 0.97
C ALA A 21 64.34 24.52 0.00
N ALA A 22 65.09 23.83 -0.86
CA ALA A 22 64.54 22.83 -1.77
C ALA A 22 63.96 21.62 -1.02
N GLY A 23 64.62 21.16 0.05
CA GLY A 23 64.13 20.06 0.88
C GLY A 23 62.84 20.38 1.64
N GLY A 24 62.70 21.63 2.13
CA GLY A 24 61.52 22.09 2.87
C GLY A 24 60.24 22.14 2.01
N VAL A 25 60.35 22.58 0.75
CA VAL A 25 59.20 22.63 -0.17
C VAL A 25 58.71 21.22 -0.54
N LEU A 26 59.64 20.27 -0.73
CA LEU A 26 59.33 18.89 -1.12
C LEU A 26 58.66 18.11 0.03
N THR A 27 59.11 18.32 1.27
CA THR A 27 58.48 17.72 2.46
C THR A 27 57.10 18.31 2.74
N ALA A 28 56.93 19.63 2.59
CA ALA A 28 55.62 20.27 2.73
C ALA A 28 54.61 19.79 1.68
N ALA A 29 55.02 19.61 0.42
CA ALA A 29 54.17 19.11 -0.66
C ALA A 29 53.72 17.65 -0.43
N LEU A 30 54.61 16.77 0.04
CA LEU A 30 54.27 15.38 0.37
C LEU A 30 53.33 15.28 1.58
N ALA A 31 53.57 16.08 2.63
CA ALA A 31 52.70 16.13 3.81
C ALA A 31 51.29 16.64 3.45
N ALA A 32 51.19 17.71 2.67
CA ALA A 32 49.92 18.24 2.19
C ALA A 32 49.20 17.24 1.27
N GLY A 33 49.91 16.64 0.30
CA GLY A 33 49.35 15.64 -0.60
C GLY A 33 48.85 14.38 0.12
N GLY A 34 49.60 13.90 1.11
CA GLY A 34 49.20 12.78 1.97
C GLY A 34 47.95 13.08 2.79
N ALA A 35 47.82 14.28 3.35
CA ALA A 35 46.63 14.70 4.08
C ALA A 35 45.38 14.78 3.18
N TYR A 36 45.50 15.36 1.98
CA TYR A 36 44.40 15.40 1.01
C TYR A 36 43.97 14.01 0.54
N PHE A 37 44.94 13.12 0.26
CA PHE A 37 44.65 11.75 -0.12
C PHE A 37 43.96 10.98 1.02
N ALA A 38 44.45 11.11 2.26
CA ALA A 38 43.84 10.49 3.43
C ALA A 38 42.42 11.02 3.69
N ALA A 39 42.19 12.33 3.55
CA ALA A 39 40.85 12.94 3.68
C ALA A 39 39.89 12.44 2.59
N GLY A 40 40.33 12.41 1.32
CA GLY A 40 39.52 11.89 0.22
C GLY A 40 39.23 10.39 0.34
N HIS A 41 40.21 9.61 0.78
CA HIS A 41 40.06 8.16 0.99
C HIS A 41 39.10 7.88 2.16
N THR A 42 39.25 8.59 3.28
CA THR A 42 38.33 8.45 4.44
C THR A 42 36.92 8.87 4.06
N HIS A 43 36.72 9.96 3.32
CA HIS A 43 35.41 10.39 2.85
C HIS A 43 34.72 9.32 1.98
N ARG A 44 35.42 8.78 0.97
CA ARG A 44 34.88 7.68 0.15
C ARG A 44 34.57 6.42 0.96
N MET A 45 35.42 6.09 1.93
CA MET A 45 35.19 4.94 2.81
C MET A 45 33.99 5.17 3.74
N THR A 46 33.78 6.39 4.23
CA THR A 46 32.61 6.73 5.04
C THR A 46 31.33 6.65 4.24
N GLU A 47 31.30 7.15 3.00
CA GLU A 47 30.13 7.02 2.13
C GLU A 47 29.80 5.55 1.86
N ARG A 48 30.79 4.74 1.48
CA ARG A 48 30.61 3.30 1.27
C ARG A 48 30.10 2.58 2.52
N ARG A 49 30.61 2.94 3.70
CA ARG A 49 30.15 2.37 4.98
C ARG A 49 28.69 2.76 5.25
N LEU A 50 28.35 4.03 5.08
CA LEU A 50 26.97 4.51 5.26
C LEU A 50 26.00 3.84 4.30
N GLU A 51 26.37 3.66 3.03
CA GLU A 51 25.57 2.92 2.04
C GLU A 51 25.40 1.45 2.42
N THR A 52 26.47 0.80 2.88
CA THR A 52 26.44 -0.61 3.31
C THR A 52 25.57 -0.79 4.54
N GLU A 53 25.70 0.08 5.55
CA GLU A 53 24.86 0.05 6.75
C GLU A 53 23.40 0.34 6.40
N ARG A 54 23.12 1.36 5.59
CA ARG A 54 21.77 1.65 5.11
C ARG A 54 21.16 0.45 4.39
N ARG A 55 21.94 -0.26 3.56
CA ARG A 55 21.49 -1.46 2.88
C ARG A 55 21.19 -2.60 3.85
N ARG A 56 22.04 -2.84 4.85
CA ARG A 56 21.80 -3.85 5.89
C ARG A 56 20.52 -3.54 6.69
N HIS A 57 20.33 -2.28 7.07
CA HIS A 57 19.10 -1.84 7.73
C HIS A 57 17.87 -2.06 6.85
N ALA A 58 17.98 -1.79 5.55
CA ALA A 58 16.90 -2.00 4.60
C ALA A 58 16.57 -3.49 4.39
N GLU A 59 17.58 -4.35 4.29
CA GLU A 59 17.42 -5.80 4.19
C GLU A 59 16.77 -6.37 5.47
N HIS A 60 17.23 -5.93 6.65
CA HIS A 60 16.63 -6.32 7.93
C HIS A 60 15.18 -5.86 8.05
N LEU A 61 14.88 -4.61 7.66
CA LEU A 61 13.51 -4.10 7.61
C LEU A 61 12.65 -4.94 6.69
N ALA A 62 13.12 -5.22 5.47
CA ALA A 62 12.36 -5.98 4.48
C ALA A 62 11.99 -7.36 4.99
N VAL A 63 12.95 -8.11 5.55
CA VAL A 63 12.70 -9.43 6.14
C VAL A 63 11.70 -9.33 7.31
N THR A 64 11.88 -8.37 8.22
CA THR A 64 11.02 -8.21 9.39
C THR A 64 9.58 -7.87 9.00
N VAL A 65 9.40 -7.00 7.99
CA VAL A 65 8.09 -6.64 7.46
C VAL A 65 7.46 -7.84 6.75
N LEU A 66 8.19 -8.56 5.90
CA LEU A 66 7.67 -9.74 5.19
C LEU A 66 7.18 -10.83 6.16
N LEU A 67 7.90 -11.07 7.27
CA LEU A 67 7.49 -12.03 8.30
C LEU A 67 6.14 -11.69 8.96
N VAL A 68 5.70 -10.43 8.88
CA VAL A 68 4.38 -10.00 9.36
C VAL A 68 3.35 -9.98 8.24
N LEU A 69 3.73 -9.55 7.04
CA LEU A 69 2.81 -9.39 5.92
C LEU A 69 2.42 -10.71 5.27
N ASP A 70 3.31 -11.69 5.18
CA ASP A 70 3.00 -12.98 4.55
C ASP A 70 1.89 -13.75 5.30
N PRO A 71 1.99 -13.95 6.63
CA PRO A 71 0.88 -14.57 7.38
C PRO A 71 -0.40 -13.74 7.31
N PHE A 72 -0.30 -12.41 7.24
CA PHE A 72 -1.46 -11.55 7.10
C PHE A 72 -2.18 -11.73 5.76
N VAL A 73 -1.45 -11.89 4.65
CA VAL A 73 -2.03 -12.19 3.34
C VAL A 73 -2.75 -13.54 3.36
N ILE A 74 -2.15 -14.57 3.95
CA ILE A 74 -2.78 -15.89 4.10
C ILE A 74 -4.07 -15.77 4.92
N ALA A 75 -4.05 -15.03 6.02
CA ALA A 75 -5.24 -14.81 6.84
C ALA A 75 -6.34 -14.03 6.10
N CYS A 76 -5.97 -13.06 5.24
CA CYS A 76 -6.92 -12.39 4.35
C CYS A 76 -7.55 -13.39 3.36
N ALA A 77 -6.76 -14.31 2.80
CA ALA A 77 -7.28 -15.35 1.91
C ALA A 77 -8.24 -16.29 2.65
N SER A 78 -7.90 -16.68 3.88
CA SER A 78 -8.79 -17.49 4.72
C SER A 78 -10.13 -16.82 4.99
N VAL A 79 -10.14 -15.52 5.30
CA VAL A 79 -11.38 -14.75 5.51
C VAL A 79 -12.14 -14.54 4.20
N ALA A 80 -11.42 -14.36 3.09
CA ALA A 80 -12.02 -14.24 1.77
C ALA A 80 -12.71 -15.53 1.31
N CYS A 81 -12.26 -16.69 1.78
CA CYS A 81 -12.89 -17.99 1.53
C CYS A 81 -13.99 -18.35 2.52
N ASP A 82 -14.19 -17.56 3.59
CA ASP A 82 -15.20 -17.83 4.61
C ASP A 82 -16.61 -17.60 4.05
N LYS A 83 -17.32 -18.71 3.80
CA LYS A 83 -18.73 -18.71 3.42
C LYS A 83 -19.67 -18.87 4.61
N GLY A 84 -19.13 -18.89 5.82
CA GLY A 84 -19.88 -19.14 7.06
C GLY A 84 -20.33 -20.60 7.21
N ASP A 85 -20.91 -20.87 8.38
CA ASP A 85 -21.63 -22.11 8.66
C ASP A 85 -22.90 -21.78 9.46
N TYR A 86 -23.94 -22.60 9.33
CA TYR A 86 -25.20 -22.33 10.01
C TYR A 86 -25.12 -22.77 11.47
N ASP A 87 -25.54 -21.88 12.38
CA ASP A 87 -25.60 -22.15 13.80
C ASP A 87 -26.79 -23.05 14.19
N GLU A 88 -26.96 -23.32 15.49
CA GLU A 88 -28.08 -24.11 16.02
C GLU A 88 -29.46 -23.47 15.79
N ARG A 89 -29.51 -22.17 15.44
CA ARG A 89 -30.73 -21.41 15.14
C ARG A 89 -31.01 -21.34 13.64
N GLY A 90 -30.10 -21.85 12.81
CA GLY A 90 -30.19 -21.78 11.35
C GLY A 90 -29.80 -20.42 10.79
N GLU A 91 -29.03 -19.62 11.53
CA GLU A 91 -28.45 -18.35 11.07
C GLU A 91 -26.99 -18.58 10.66
N LEU A 92 -26.57 -17.96 9.55
CA LEU A 92 -25.21 -18.11 9.03
C LEU A 92 -24.22 -17.27 9.85
N GLU A 93 -23.25 -17.92 10.48
CA GLU A 93 -22.20 -17.28 11.28
C GLU A 93 -20.81 -17.40 10.62
N THR A 94 -19.96 -16.40 10.85
CA THR A 94 -18.58 -16.42 10.34
C THR A 94 -17.76 -17.52 11.01
N THR A 95 -17.03 -18.30 10.22
CA THR A 95 -16.13 -19.33 10.76
C THR A 95 -14.71 -18.78 10.99
N MET A 96 -14.32 -17.72 10.27
CA MET A 96 -12.98 -17.14 10.34
C MET A 96 -12.96 -15.81 11.07
N SER A 97 -11.96 -15.61 11.95
CA SER A 97 -11.75 -14.34 12.64
C SER A 97 -11.10 -13.29 11.74
N ILE A 98 -11.38 -12.01 12.02
CA ILE A 98 -10.72 -10.88 11.36
C ILE A 98 -9.20 -10.96 11.56
N PRO A 99 -8.38 -10.79 10.49
CA PRO A 99 -6.93 -10.86 10.62
C PRO A 99 -6.40 -9.64 11.37
N THR A 100 -5.42 -9.86 12.24
CA THR A 100 -4.75 -8.78 12.97
C THR A 100 -3.44 -8.40 12.28
N LEU A 101 -3.13 -7.11 12.23
CA LEU A 101 -1.88 -6.61 11.65
C LEU A 101 -1.19 -5.63 12.59
N SER A 102 0.04 -5.93 12.97
CA SER A 102 0.89 -5.04 13.78
C SER A 102 2.22 -4.81 13.06
N ILE A 103 2.40 -3.58 12.57
CA ILE A 103 3.61 -3.21 11.83
C ILE A 103 4.77 -3.00 12.80
N PRO A 104 5.96 -3.57 12.56
CA PRO A 104 7.10 -3.45 13.47
C PRO A 104 7.53 -1.99 13.63
N ALA A 105 7.64 -1.52 14.88
CA ALA A 105 8.07 -0.16 15.19
C ALA A 105 9.60 -0.01 15.19
N ASP A 106 10.32 -1.07 15.59
CA ASP A 106 11.77 -1.07 15.80
C ASP A 106 12.56 -1.45 14.54
N VAL A 107 12.24 -0.79 13.42
CA VAL A 107 12.99 -0.94 12.15
C VAL A 107 13.30 0.44 11.58
N ASP A 108 14.41 0.56 10.85
CA ASP A 108 14.81 1.83 10.26
C ASP A 108 14.01 2.14 8.98
N TRP A 109 12.86 2.80 9.15
CA TRP A 109 11.99 3.22 8.03
C TRP A 109 12.65 4.19 7.04
N LYS A 110 13.79 4.81 7.38
CA LYS A 110 14.53 5.70 6.47
C LYS A 110 15.42 4.93 5.49
N SER A 111 15.59 3.62 5.73
CA SER A 111 16.39 2.74 4.89
C SER A 111 15.70 2.37 3.56
N ILE A 112 14.36 2.52 3.47
CA ILE A 112 13.54 2.28 2.27
C ILE A 112 13.01 3.59 1.67
N SER A 113 12.27 3.51 0.55
CA SER A 113 11.62 4.70 -0.04
C SER A 113 10.48 5.21 0.86
N ALA A 114 10.26 6.52 0.87
CA ALA A 114 9.20 7.13 1.67
C ALA A 114 7.80 6.63 1.26
N ASP A 115 7.58 6.39 -0.03
CA ASP A 115 6.34 5.82 -0.56
C ASP A 115 6.08 4.41 -0.02
N LEU A 116 7.07 3.52 -0.10
CA LEU A 116 6.95 2.14 0.39
C LEU A 116 6.73 2.11 1.90
N ALA A 117 7.46 2.95 2.66
CA ALA A 117 7.27 3.10 4.09
C ALA A 117 5.84 3.56 4.42
N PHE A 118 5.31 4.55 3.70
CA PHE A 118 3.94 5.02 3.90
C PHE A 118 2.89 3.94 3.57
N ARG A 119 3.06 3.24 2.44
CA ARG A 119 2.15 2.17 2.02
C ARG A 119 2.10 1.04 3.04
N ILE A 120 3.25 0.58 3.56
CA ILE A 120 3.30 -0.44 4.61
C ILE A 120 2.66 0.07 5.92
N ARG A 121 3.03 1.27 6.36
CA ARG A 121 2.57 1.81 7.65
C ARG A 121 1.10 2.22 7.66
N SER A 122 0.50 2.44 6.49
CA SER A 122 -0.93 2.72 6.35
C SER A 122 -1.80 1.46 6.34
N LEU A 123 -1.23 0.25 6.27
CA LEU A 123 -1.98 -1.00 6.22
C LEU A 123 -2.93 -1.20 7.42
N PRO A 124 -2.58 -0.89 8.68
CA PRO A 124 -3.53 -0.98 9.79
C PRO A 124 -4.77 -0.09 9.60
N ASN A 125 -4.60 1.11 9.04
CA ASN A 125 -5.72 2.00 8.72
C ASN A 125 -6.58 1.42 7.60
N LYS A 126 -5.98 0.82 6.57
CA LYS A 126 -6.71 0.14 5.49
C LYS A 126 -7.51 -1.06 6.02
N LEU A 127 -6.93 -1.85 6.91
CA LEU A 127 -7.61 -2.96 7.59
C LEU A 127 -8.82 -2.46 8.39
N GLN A 128 -8.67 -1.35 9.13
CA GLN A 128 -9.79 -0.75 9.86
C GLN A 128 -10.90 -0.25 8.91
N TRP A 129 -10.51 0.37 7.79
CA TRP A 129 -11.46 0.81 6.77
C TRP A 129 -12.24 -0.37 6.17
N VAL A 130 -11.55 -1.44 5.78
CA VAL A 130 -12.17 -2.69 5.32
C VAL A 130 -13.15 -3.25 6.36
N ALA A 131 -12.73 -3.36 7.63
CA ALA A 131 -13.60 -3.85 8.68
C ALA A 131 -14.87 -3.00 8.87
N ASN A 132 -14.76 -1.69 8.68
CA ASN A 132 -15.91 -0.79 8.74
C ASN A 132 -16.83 -0.92 7.52
N ASN A 133 -16.28 -1.10 6.32
CA ASN A 133 -17.11 -1.35 5.13
C ASN A 133 -17.90 -2.64 5.24
N VAL A 134 -17.24 -3.72 5.69
CA VAL A 134 -17.89 -5.01 5.91
C VAL A 134 -19.00 -4.89 6.95
N ARG A 135 -18.75 -4.15 8.04
CA ARG A 135 -19.80 -3.86 9.04
C ARG A 135 -20.96 -3.07 8.43
N GLY A 136 -20.66 -2.04 7.63
CA GLY A 136 -21.68 -1.23 6.96
C GLY A 136 -22.52 -2.05 5.96
N ALA A 137 -21.97 -3.09 5.35
CA ALA A 137 -22.72 -3.99 4.48
C ALA A 137 -23.72 -4.88 5.24
N ALA A 138 -23.52 -5.09 6.55
CA ALA A 138 -24.50 -5.75 7.39
C ALA A 138 -25.69 -4.84 7.75
N ASP A 139 -25.57 -3.52 7.56
CA ASP A 139 -26.63 -2.58 7.86
C ASP A 139 -27.80 -2.78 6.87
N GLY A 140 -28.86 -3.42 7.33
CA GLY A 140 -30.02 -3.76 6.50
C GLY A 140 -29.94 -5.15 5.84
N ASP A 141 -28.92 -5.93 6.18
CA ASP A 141 -28.85 -7.35 5.86
C ASP A 141 -29.58 -8.16 6.94
N HIS A 142 -30.16 -9.31 6.56
CA HIS A 142 -31.12 -10.01 7.40
C HIS A 142 -30.88 -11.53 7.44
N PRO A 143 -31.21 -12.17 8.58
CA PRO A 143 -31.17 -13.63 8.68
C PRO A 143 -32.05 -14.32 7.62
N PRO A 144 -31.75 -15.57 7.24
CA PRO A 144 -30.69 -16.40 7.82
C PRO A 144 -29.32 -16.24 7.18
N ASP A 145 -29.23 -15.72 5.95
CA ASP A 145 -28.04 -15.92 5.10
C ASP A 145 -27.03 -14.76 5.13
N TYR A 146 -27.44 -13.57 5.58
CA TYR A 146 -26.57 -12.38 5.63
C TYR A 146 -25.74 -12.17 4.35
N GLU A 147 -26.42 -12.24 3.21
CA GLU A 147 -25.79 -12.34 1.89
C GLU A 147 -24.85 -11.15 1.61
N PHE A 148 -25.29 -9.93 1.90
CA PHE A 148 -24.52 -8.72 1.61
C PHE A 148 -23.29 -8.60 2.52
N PHE A 149 -23.43 -9.00 3.79
CA PHE A 149 -22.33 -9.04 4.72
C PHE A 149 -21.25 -10.04 4.28
N PHE A 150 -21.62 -11.27 3.93
CA PHE A 150 -20.65 -12.28 3.49
C PHE A 150 -20.01 -11.92 2.16
N GLU A 151 -20.77 -11.35 1.21
CA GLU A 151 -20.21 -10.86 -0.04
C GLU A 151 -19.18 -9.75 0.19
N ALA A 152 -19.54 -8.71 0.95
CA ALA A 152 -18.64 -7.60 1.24
C ALA A 152 -17.40 -8.08 2.02
N ARG A 153 -17.57 -8.99 2.97
CA ARG A 153 -16.47 -9.63 3.71
C ARG A 153 -15.51 -10.32 2.74
N ARG A 154 -16.02 -11.19 1.87
CA ARG A 154 -15.19 -11.94 0.93
C ARG A 154 -14.45 -11.01 -0.02
N GLU A 155 -15.14 -10.02 -0.58
CA GLU A 155 -14.58 -9.09 -1.55
C GLU A 155 -13.53 -8.15 -0.94
N GLU A 156 -13.83 -7.52 0.20
CA GLU A 156 -12.97 -6.51 0.81
C GLU A 156 -11.67 -7.12 1.36
N TYR A 157 -11.75 -8.30 2.01
CA TYR A 157 -10.55 -9.00 2.47
C TYR A 157 -9.74 -9.58 1.30
N ALA A 158 -10.39 -9.98 0.20
CA ALA A 158 -9.68 -10.40 -0.99
C ALA A 158 -8.87 -9.25 -1.62
N LYS A 159 -9.49 -8.07 -1.77
CA LYS A 159 -8.83 -6.85 -2.25
C LYS A 159 -7.68 -6.41 -1.33
N LEU A 160 -7.91 -6.44 -0.01
CA LEU A 160 -6.88 -6.09 0.96
C LEU A 160 -5.67 -7.03 0.85
N GLY A 161 -5.91 -8.34 0.83
CA GLY A 161 -4.86 -9.35 0.67
C GLY A 161 -4.02 -9.14 -0.58
N LEU A 162 -4.66 -8.87 -1.73
CA LEU A 162 -3.94 -8.57 -2.98
C LEU A 162 -3.13 -7.27 -2.89
N SER A 163 -3.66 -6.23 -2.26
CA SER A 163 -2.93 -4.97 -2.09
C SER A 163 -1.69 -5.11 -1.19
N VAL A 164 -1.75 -5.99 -0.19
CA VAL A 164 -0.58 -6.31 0.65
C VAL A 164 0.41 -7.17 -0.13
N LEU A 165 -0.08 -8.11 -0.92
CA LEU A 165 0.78 -8.97 -1.73
C LEU A 165 1.63 -8.15 -2.72
N GLU A 166 1.06 -7.13 -3.36
CA GLU A 166 1.82 -6.18 -4.19
C GLU A 166 2.99 -5.51 -3.44
N ILE A 167 2.78 -5.14 -2.17
CA ILE A 167 3.83 -4.58 -1.32
C ILE A 167 4.90 -5.63 -1.00
N THR A 168 4.50 -6.87 -0.70
CA THR A 168 5.46 -7.96 -0.40
C THR A 168 6.32 -8.31 -1.62
N GLU A 169 5.72 -8.38 -2.82
CA GLU A 169 6.44 -8.63 -4.07
C GLU A 169 7.44 -7.51 -4.39
N GLU A 170 7.06 -6.26 -4.14
CA GLU A 170 7.94 -5.11 -4.31
C GLU A 170 9.14 -5.18 -3.34
N LEU A 171 8.90 -5.47 -2.06
CA LEU A 171 9.97 -5.67 -1.08
C LEU A 171 10.92 -6.78 -1.51
N ARG A 172 10.40 -7.94 -1.92
CA ARG A 172 11.22 -9.06 -2.38
C ARG A 172 12.05 -8.70 -3.60
N ARG A 173 11.48 -7.97 -4.56
CA ARG A 173 12.19 -7.50 -5.75
C ARG A 173 13.31 -6.51 -5.40
N CYS A 174 13.05 -5.56 -4.50
CA CYS A 174 14.03 -4.56 -4.07
C CYS A 174 15.23 -5.21 -3.35
N TYR A 175 14.99 -6.28 -2.58
CA TYR A 175 16.01 -6.89 -1.72
C TYR A 175 16.44 -8.31 -2.13
N ARG A 176 16.00 -8.78 -3.31
CA ARG A 176 16.31 -10.10 -3.89
C ARG A 176 15.99 -11.26 -2.93
N LEU A 177 14.83 -11.18 -2.28
CA LEU A 177 14.33 -12.22 -1.40
C LEU A 177 13.44 -13.18 -2.18
N SER A 178 13.40 -14.44 -1.77
CA SER A 178 12.55 -15.48 -2.38
C SER A 178 11.09 -15.30 -1.98
N ASP A 179 10.18 -15.67 -2.89
CA ASP A 179 8.77 -15.85 -2.55
C ASP A 179 8.59 -17.08 -1.64
N THR A 180 7.46 -17.10 -0.94
CA THR A 180 7.04 -18.23 -0.11
C THR A 180 5.86 -18.91 -0.80
N ASP A 181 5.85 -20.25 -0.82
CA ASP A 181 4.80 -21.03 -1.49
C ASP A 181 3.38 -20.63 -1.02
N GLY A 182 3.24 -20.25 0.25
CA GLY A 182 1.96 -19.80 0.81
C GLY A 182 1.47 -18.44 0.28
N ALA A 183 2.36 -17.53 -0.10
CA ALA A 183 1.95 -16.24 -0.67
C ALA A 183 1.43 -16.39 -2.11
N ASP A 184 2.06 -17.26 -2.90
CA ASP A 184 1.62 -17.56 -4.27
C ASP A 184 0.26 -18.27 -4.30
N ASP A 185 0.05 -19.25 -3.41
CA ASP A 185 -1.24 -19.92 -3.26
C ASP A 185 -2.35 -18.95 -2.81
N ALA A 186 -2.04 -18.09 -1.84
CA ALA A 186 -2.97 -17.04 -1.40
C ALA A 186 -3.34 -16.10 -2.56
N LYS A 187 -2.39 -15.70 -3.41
CA LYS A 187 -2.65 -14.86 -4.59
C LYS A 187 -3.68 -15.47 -5.54
N GLY A 188 -3.52 -16.75 -5.85
CA GLY A 188 -4.45 -17.50 -6.69
C GLY A 188 -5.84 -17.54 -6.06
N THR A 189 -5.89 -17.92 -4.78
CA THR A 189 -7.11 -18.01 -3.98
C THR A 189 -7.88 -16.70 -3.94
N LEU A 190 -7.22 -15.58 -3.59
CA LEU A 190 -7.83 -14.25 -3.51
C LEU A 190 -8.45 -13.82 -4.84
N ARG A 191 -7.79 -14.11 -5.96
CA ARG A 191 -8.31 -13.79 -7.30
C ARG A 191 -9.51 -14.65 -7.68
N LEU A 192 -9.47 -15.94 -7.32
CA LEU A 192 -10.59 -16.84 -7.54
C LEU A 192 -11.83 -16.38 -6.77
N VAL A 193 -11.67 -16.00 -5.49
CA VAL A 193 -12.78 -15.46 -4.69
C VAL A 193 -13.37 -14.21 -5.33
N LEU A 194 -12.55 -13.25 -5.79
CA LEU A 194 -13.08 -12.04 -6.44
C LEU A 194 -13.85 -12.35 -7.72
N ALA A 195 -13.37 -13.31 -8.52
CA ALA A 195 -14.07 -13.74 -9.72
C ALA A 195 -15.41 -14.43 -9.37
N GLU A 196 -15.43 -15.25 -8.32
CA GLU A 196 -16.63 -15.92 -7.82
C GLU A 196 -17.67 -14.90 -7.34
N VAL A 197 -17.27 -13.97 -6.44
CA VAL A 197 -18.15 -12.92 -5.92
C VAL A 197 -18.74 -12.06 -7.05
N GLU A 198 -17.91 -11.65 -8.02
CA GLU A 198 -18.40 -10.88 -9.16
C GLU A 198 -19.39 -11.69 -10.00
N SER A 199 -19.14 -12.98 -10.21
CA SER A 199 -20.09 -13.84 -10.94
C SER A 199 -21.44 -13.96 -10.22
N GLU A 200 -21.43 -14.19 -8.91
CA GLU A 200 -22.64 -14.28 -8.06
C GLU A 200 -23.44 -12.96 -8.13
N ARG A 201 -22.74 -11.83 -8.04
CA ARG A 201 -23.34 -10.49 -8.17
C ARG A 201 -24.00 -10.29 -9.53
N GLN A 202 -23.31 -10.63 -10.62
CA GLN A 202 -23.85 -10.50 -11.97
C GLN A 202 -25.09 -11.38 -12.18
N GLU A 203 -25.10 -12.58 -11.62
CA GLU A 203 -26.29 -13.44 -11.69
C GLU A 203 -27.48 -12.86 -10.93
N ARG A 204 -27.27 -12.29 -9.74
CA ARG A 204 -28.36 -11.61 -9.02
C ARG A 204 -28.90 -10.40 -9.76
N ILE A 205 -28.02 -9.60 -10.35
CA ILE A 205 -28.44 -8.45 -11.16
C ILE A 205 -29.33 -8.93 -12.32
N LYS A 206 -28.94 -10.01 -13.02
CA LYS A 206 -29.76 -10.61 -14.07
C LYS A 206 -31.10 -11.12 -13.55
N ARG A 207 -31.10 -11.92 -12.47
CA ARG A 207 -32.33 -12.44 -11.86
C ARG A 207 -33.27 -11.31 -11.43
N ASN A 208 -32.73 -10.25 -10.85
CA ASN A 208 -33.52 -9.08 -10.42
C ASN A 208 -34.08 -8.30 -11.62
N ALA A 209 -33.31 -8.16 -12.70
CA ALA A 209 -33.79 -7.53 -13.93
C ALA A 209 -34.92 -8.36 -14.59
N GLU A 210 -34.73 -9.68 -14.71
CA GLU A 210 -35.75 -10.59 -15.22
C GLU A 210 -37.03 -10.58 -14.36
N TRP A 211 -36.88 -10.56 -13.03
CA TRP A 211 -38.00 -10.44 -12.12
C TRP A 211 -38.73 -9.09 -12.29
N ALA A 212 -37.99 -7.99 -12.42
CA ALA A 212 -38.57 -6.67 -12.65
C ALA A 212 -39.36 -6.61 -13.98
N GLU A 213 -38.81 -7.16 -15.06
CA GLU A 213 -39.51 -7.28 -16.34
C GLU A 213 -40.79 -8.11 -16.20
N ARG A 214 -40.71 -9.28 -15.57
CA ARG A 214 -41.89 -10.12 -15.29
C ARG A 214 -42.94 -9.40 -14.47
N MET A 215 -42.54 -8.59 -13.49
CA MET A 215 -43.46 -7.80 -12.67
C MET A 215 -44.16 -6.71 -13.48
N VAL A 216 -43.46 -6.06 -14.42
CA VAL A 216 -44.07 -5.09 -15.35
C VAL A 216 -45.09 -5.78 -16.25
N THR A 217 -44.72 -6.93 -16.84
CA THR A 217 -45.63 -7.71 -17.70
C THR A 217 -46.85 -8.18 -16.93
N TRP A 218 -46.67 -8.83 -15.77
CA TRP A 218 -47.78 -9.26 -14.90
C TRP A 218 -48.70 -8.10 -14.54
N ARG A 219 -48.12 -6.94 -14.19
CA ARG A 219 -48.90 -5.75 -13.86
C ARG A 219 -49.72 -5.28 -15.06
N SER A 220 -49.18 -5.31 -16.27
CA SER A 220 -49.93 -4.93 -17.48
C SER A 220 -51.08 -5.88 -17.82
N GLU A 221 -50.93 -7.17 -17.52
CA GLU A 221 -51.92 -8.21 -17.79
C GLU A 221 -53.02 -8.28 -16.71
N ASN A 222 -52.68 -7.93 -15.46
CA ASN A 222 -53.54 -8.10 -14.29
C ASN A 222 -54.07 -6.79 -13.66
N ILE A 223 -53.77 -5.62 -14.24
CA ILE A 223 -54.45 -4.37 -13.86
C ILE A 223 -55.92 -4.46 -14.26
N SER A 224 -56.82 -4.28 -13.30
CA SER A 224 -58.27 -4.23 -13.54
C SER A 224 -58.62 -3.07 -14.48
N PRO A 225 -59.58 -3.23 -15.43
CA PRO A 225 -60.10 -2.12 -16.22
C PRO A 225 -60.59 -0.92 -15.37
N LEU A 226 -60.97 -1.16 -14.11
CA LEU A 226 -61.38 -0.12 -13.17
C LEU A 226 -60.21 0.79 -12.73
N ASP A 227 -58.98 0.28 -12.64
CA ASP A 227 -57.81 1.09 -12.25
C ASP A 227 -57.34 2.02 -13.38
N VAL A 228 -57.54 1.60 -14.63
CA VAL A 228 -57.32 2.44 -15.82
C VAL A 228 -58.37 3.55 -15.86
N LEU A 229 -59.64 3.22 -15.61
CA LEU A 229 -60.74 4.19 -15.58
C LEU A 229 -60.62 5.18 -14.43
N VAL A 230 -60.15 4.79 -13.24
CA VAL A 230 -59.91 5.71 -12.12
C VAL A 230 -58.77 6.70 -12.45
N ARG A 231 -57.78 6.27 -13.22
CA ARG A 231 -56.67 7.13 -13.67
C ARG A 231 -57.08 8.07 -14.81
N GLU A 232 -57.98 7.65 -15.69
CA GLU A 232 -58.58 8.50 -16.74
C GLU A 232 -59.67 9.44 -16.21
N ALA A 233 -60.40 9.04 -15.15
CA ALA A 233 -61.41 9.85 -14.48
C ALA A 233 -60.84 10.79 -13.41
N ALA A 234 -59.53 10.73 -13.12
CA ALA A 234 -58.86 11.70 -12.28
C ALA A 234 -58.97 13.08 -12.97
N PRO A 235 -59.63 14.08 -12.37
CA PRO A 235 -59.85 15.36 -13.03
C PRO A 235 -58.49 15.99 -13.36
N ALA A 236 -58.35 16.41 -14.62
CA ALA A 236 -57.22 17.23 -15.06
C ALA A 236 -57.05 18.37 -14.04
N ALA A 237 -55.82 18.50 -13.52
CA ALA A 237 -55.45 19.52 -12.56
C ALA A 237 -56.10 20.86 -12.94
N VAL A 238 -56.80 21.45 -11.98
CA VAL A 238 -57.40 22.78 -12.08
C VAL A 238 -56.32 23.73 -12.60
N PRO A 239 -56.53 24.45 -13.71
CA PRO A 239 -55.57 25.45 -14.15
C PRO A 239 -55.51 26.54 -13.09
N GLU A 240 -54.31 26.83 -12.56
CA GLU A 240 -54.05 28.05 -11.82
C GLU A 240 -54.25 29.23 -12.77
N ASP A 241 -55.46 29.79 -12.77
CA ASP A 241 -55.79 30.98 -13.51
C ASP A 241 -56.28 32.05 -12.52
N GLY A 242 -55.62 33.20 -12.55
CA GLY A 242 -56.11 34.42 -11.89
C GLY A 242 -55.31 34.91 -10.69
N LYS A 243 -54.23 35.66 -10.97
CA LYS A 243 -53.97 37.05 -10.52
C LYS A 243 -54.90 37.61 -9.41
N GLU A 244 -54.39 38.31 -8.39
CA GLU A 244 -54.07 39.77 -8.36
C GLU A 244 -53.71 40.19 -6.90
N PRO A 245 -53.33 41.45 -6.57
CA PRO A 245 -52.64 42.52 -7.31
C PRO A 245 -51.40 43.08 -6.56
N GLN A 246 -50.61 43.90 -7.25
CA GLN A 246 -49.74 44.93 -6.65
C GLN A 246 -50.55 46.19 -6.29
N GLY A 247 -50.16 46.87 -5.20
CA GLY A 247 -50.56 48.23 -4.78
C GLY A 247 -50.65 48.31 -3.26
N ASP A 248 -49.95 49.16 -2.50
CA ASP A 248 -49.08 50.32 -2.77
C ASP A 248 -47.86 50.30 -1.83
#